data_AF-A0A0M0G2N2-F1
#
_entry.id   AF-A0A0M0G2N2-F1
#
_cell.length_a   1.000
_cell.length_b   1.000
_cell.length_c   1.000
_cell.angle_alpha   90.00
_cell.angle_beta   90.00
_cell.angle_gamma   90.00
#
_symmetry.space_group_name_H-M   'P 1'
#
loop_
_entity.id
_entity.type
_entity.pdbx_description
1 polymer ?
#
loop_
_entity_poly.entity_id
_entity_poly.type
_entity_poly.pdbx_seq_one_letter_code
_entity_poly.pdbx_strand_id
1 'polypeptide(L)'
;MISSADQEASLDSLESTYRKLSNAYESIEGKGANTTLVKKRVDAIKTAIDSLRSDWYGTGFSYERDVIATSQQTLEDILPSIHKQLVKCKVGSPQLTLNERRLTALNLAIESLKNRLG
;
A
#
# COMPACT_ATOMS: atom_id res chain seq x y z
N MET A 1 16.16 3.39 -12.22
CA MET A 1 15.06 2.63 -12.85
C MET A 1 14.96 1.30 -12.09
N ILE A 2 13.79 1.00 -11.52
CA ILE A 2 13.54 -0.26 -10.81
C ILE A 2 13.47 -1.43 -11.82
N SER A 3 13.89 -2.63 -11.43
CA SER A 3 13.81 -3.81 -12.32
C SER A 3 12.38 -4.32 -12.43
N SER A 4 12.02 -5.01 -13.52
CA SER A 4 10.68 -5.61 -13.67
C SER A 4 10.36 -6.62 -12.57
N ALA A 5 11.35 -7.39 -12.11
CA ALA A 5 11.16 -8.32 -10.99
C ALA A 5 10.83 -7.60 -9.67
N ASP A 6 11.49 -6.46 -9.41
CA ASP A 6 11.20 -5.64 -8.22
C ASP A 6 9.86 -4.91 -8.32
N GLN A 7 9.45 -4.52 -9.54
CA GLN A 7 8.11 -3.98 -9.82
C GLN A 7 7.03 -5.01 -9.48
N GLU A 8 7.15 -6.24 -10.02
CA GLU A 8 6.22 -7.34 -9.73
C GLU A 8 6.18 -7.67 -8.23
N ALA A 9 7.35 -7.82 -7.58
CA ALA A 9 7.41 -8.11 -6.15
C ALA A 9 6.75 -7.00 -5.29
N SER A 10 6.85 -5.74 -5.74
CA SER A 10 6.21 -4.61 -5.07
C SER A 10 4.69 -4.65 -5.22
N LEU A 11 4.19 -4.93 -6.43
CA LEU A 11 2.76 -5.07 -6.70
C LEU A 11 2.17 -6.25 -5.93
N ASP A 12 2.81 -7.42 -5.95
CA ASP A 12 2.38 -8.61 -5.22
C ASP A 12 2.25 -8.35 -3.72
N SER A 13 3.19 -7.58 -3.17
CA SER A 13 3.19 -7.17 -1.77
C SER A 13 1.99 -6.26 -1.44
N LEU A 14 1.68 -5.30 -2.32
CA LEU A 14 0.53 -4.40 -2.17
C LEU A 14 -0.79 -5.13 -2.39
N GLU A 15 -0.91 -5.99 -3.39
CA GLU A 15 -2.11 -6.80 -3.65
C GLU A 15 -2.41 -7.76 -2.50
N SER A 16 -1.37 -8.37 -1.92
CA SER A 16 -1.52 -9.18 -0.71
C SER A 16 -1.99 -8.35 0.48
N THR A 17 -1.55 -7.10 0.58
CA THR A 17 -2.01 -6.15 1.61
C THR A 17 -3.47 -5.75 1.37
N TYR A 18 -3.84 -5.45 0.13
CA TYR A 18 -5.19 -5.13 -0.30
C TYR A 18 -6.17 -6.25 0.04
N ARG A 19 -5.84 -7.49 -0.30
CA ARG A 19 -6.66 -8.67 0.01
C ARG A 19 -6.88 -8.84 1.51
N LYS A 20 -5.82 -8.70 2.32
CA LYS A 20 -5.92 -8.80 3.78
C LYS A 20 -6.81 -7.71 4.38
N LEU A 21 -6.66 -6.47 3.93
CA LEU A 21 -7.47 -5.36 4.42
C LEU A 21 -8.93 -5.46 3.95
N SER A 22 -9.17 -5.92 2.72
CA SER A 22 -10.52 -6.14 2.19
C SER A 22 -11.26 -7.20 3.00
N ASN A 23 -10.63 -8.34 3.27
CA ASN A 23 -11.21 -9.38 4.11
C ASN A 23 -11.48 -8.88 5.55
N ALA A 24 -10.58 -8.06 6.10
CA ALA A 24 -10.78 -7.45 7.41
C ALA A 24 -11.94 -6.45 7.41
N TYR A 25 -12.09 -5.67 6.34
CA TYR A 25 -13.22 -4.75 6.15
C TYR A 25 -14.54 -5.50 6.14
N GLU A 26 -14.68 -6.50 5.26
CA GLU A 26 -15.89 -7.34 5.15
C GLU A 26 -16.24 -8.01 6.48
N SER A 27 -15.23 -8.53 7.20
CA SER A 27 -15.45 -9.16 8.49
C SER A 27 -15.90 -8.19 9.60
N ILE A 28 -15.45 -6.94 9.59
CA ILE A 28 -15.83 -5.93 10.59
C ILE A 28 -17.20 -5.33 10.23
N GLU A 29 -17.45 -5.09 8.95
CA GLU A 29 -18.73 -4.61 8.42
C GLU A 29 -19.86 -5.59 8.75
N GLY A 30 -19.64 -6.89 8.54
CA GLY A 30 -20.59 -7.94 8.88
C GLY A 30 -20.90 -8.04 10.39
N LYS A 31 -20.09 -7.41 11.24
CA LYS A 31 -20.31 -7.32 12.71
C LYS A 31 -20.95 -5.99 13.13
N GLY A 32 -21.27 -5.09 12.18
CA GLY A 32 -21.84 -3.78 12.46
C GLY A 32 -20.90 -2.82 13.21
N ALA A 33 -19.58 -3.09 13.21
CA ALA A 33 -18.59 -2.26 13.88
C ALA A 33 -18.09 -1.12 12.97
N ASN A 34 -17.44 -0.11 13.55
CA ASN A 34 -16.91 1.03 12.79
C ASN A 34 -15.79 0.58 11.83
N THR A 35 -16.01 0.75 10.52
CA THR A 35 -15.09 0.33 9.46
C THR A 35 -14.30 1.49 8.83
N THR A 36 -14.52 2.73 9.25
CA THR A 36 -14.02 3.94 8.57
C THR A 36 -12.52 3.90 8.32
N LEU A 37 -11.73 3.52 9.32
CA LEU A 37 -10.27 3.45 9.18
C LEU A 37 -9.83 2.33 8.23
N VAL A 38 -10.47 1.16 8.31
CA VAL A 38 -10.11 0.01 7.47
C VAL A 38 -10.47 0.30 6.03
N LYS A 39 -11.64 0.91 5.77
CA LYS A 39 -12.06 1.32 4.43
C LYS A 39 -11.07 2.31 3.81
N LYS A 40 -10.70 3.37 4.54
CA LYS A 40 -9.68 4.33 4.09
C LYS A 40 -8.38 3.65 3.68
N ARG A 41 -7.91 2.67 4.45
CA ARG A 41 -6.69 1.92 4.13
C ARG A 41 -6.85 1.02 2.90
N VAL A 42 -8.01 0.36 2.73
CA VAL A 42 -8.31 -0.43 1.53
C VAL A 42 -8.25 0.47 0.29
N ASP A 43 -8.91 1.63 0.33
CA ASP A 43 -8.97 2.57 -0.79
C ASP A 43 -7.59 3.17 -1.13
N ALA A 44 -6.81 3.50 -0.09
CA ALA A 44 -5.46 4.01 -0.27
C ALA A 44 -4.53 2.98 -0.93
N ILE A 45 -4.60 1.71 -0.51
CA ILE A 45 -3.80 0.64 -1.10
C ILE A 45 -4.24 0.34 -2.54
N LYS A 46 -5.54 0.44 -2.85
CA LYS A 46 -6.02 0.28 -4.23
C LYS A 46 -5.48 1.39 -5.13
N THR A 47 -5.61 2.64 -4.69
CA THR A 47 -5.09 3.81 -5.41
C THR A 47 -3.57 3.70 -5.61
N ALA A 48 -2.82 3.18 -4.62
CA ALA A 48 -1.39 2.89 -4.73
C ALA A 48 -1.07 1.87 -5.84
N ILE A 49 -1.80 0.75 -5.89
CA ILE A 49 -1.61 -0.29 -6.90
C ILE A 49 -1.84 0.28 -8.30
N ASP A 50 -2.94 1.00 -8.49
CA ASP A 50 -3.30 1.59 -9.78
C ASP A 50 -2.30 2.67 -10.21
N SER A 51 -1.75 3.42 -9.24
CA SER A 51 -0.69 4.40 -9.47
C SER A 51 0.59 3.77 -10.00
N LEU A 52 1.05 2.67 -9.37
CA LEU A 52 2.26 1.97 -9.80
C LEU A 52 2.07 1.24 -11.14
N ARG A 53 0.90 0.63 -11.36
CA ARG A 53 0.57 0.02 -12.66
C ARG A 53 0.55 1.05 -13.78
N SER A 54 0.07 2.26 -13.51
CA SER A 54 0.08 3.34 -14.48
C SER A 54 1.50 3.78 -14.82
N ASP A 55 2.37 3.95 -13.82
CA ASP A 55 3.76 4.35 -14.02
C ASP A 55 4.59 3.28 -14.75
N TRP A 56 4.35 1.99 -14.49
CA TRP A 56 5.20 0.91 -14.99
C TRP A 56 4.68 0.23 -16.24
N TYR A 57 3.36 0.20 -16.43
CA TYR A 57 2.70 -0.52 -17.53
C TYR A 57 1.80 0.37 -18.38
N GLY A 58 1.76 1.68 -18.11
CA GLY A 58 0.95 2.62 -18.89
C GLY A 58 -0.55 2.41 -18.73
N THR A 59 -1.01 1.77 -17.65
CA THR A 59 -2.44 1.68 -17.37
C THR A 59 -3.01 3.07 -17.08
N GLY A 60 -4.30 3.28 -17.33
CA GLY A 60 -4.96 4.53 -16.97
C GLY A 60 -4.96 4.79 -15.46
N PHE A 61 -4.85 6.05 -15.06
CA PHE A 61 -4.99 6.50 -13.68
C PHE A 61 -5.86 7.75 -13.62
N SER A 62 -7.11 7.58 -13.20
CA SER A 62 -8.15 8.62 -13.24
C SER A 62 -8.79 8.84 -11.88
N TYR A 63 -7.96 9.19 -10.90
CA TYR A 63 -8.40 9.54 -9.55
C TYR A 63 -8.41 11.05 -9.35
N GLU A 64 -9.43 11.55 -8.64
CA GLU A 64 -9.50 12.95 -8.22
C GLU A 64 -8.33 13.31 -7.28
N ARG A 65 -7.86 14.56 -7.36
CA ARG A 65 -6.71 15.03 -6.58
C ARG A 65 -6.86 14.79 -5.08
N ASP A 66 -8.06 15.00 -4.53
CA ASP A 66 -8.35 14.78 -3.11
C ASP A 66 -8.24 13.31 -2.72
N VAL A 67 -8.59 12.39 -3.62
CA VAL A 67 -8.44 10.94 -3.40
C VAL A 67 -6.97 10.54 -3.41
N ILE A 68 -6.17 11.12 -4.32
CA ILE A 68 -4.72 10.91 -4.38
C ILE A 68 -4.08 11.40 -3.08
N ALA A 69 -4.39 12.64 -2.65
CA ALA A 69 -3.84 13.22 -1.42
C ALA A 69 -4.24 12.43 -0.17
N THR A 70 -5.51 12.05 -0.05
CA THR A 70 -5.99 11.23 1.06
C THR A 70 -5.31 9.86 1.09
N SER A 71 -5.12 9.25 -0.07
CA SER A 71 -4.44 7.95 -0.19
C SER A 71 -2.97 8.08 0.21
N GLN A 72 -2.26 9.08 -0.32
CA GLN A 72 -0.86 9.36 0.01
C GLN A 72 -0.67 9.56 1.52
N GLN A 73 -1.48 10.40 2.16
CA GLN A 73 -1.44 10.59 3.62
C GLN A 73 -1.74 9.29 4.39
N THR A 74 -2.75 8.54 3.95
CA THR A 74 -3.13 7.27 4.59
C THR A 74 -2.00 6.24 4.52
N LEU A 75 -1.23 6.19 3.43
CA LEU A 75 -0.06 5.31 3.31
C LEU A 75 1.08 5.75 4.23
N GLU A 76 1.33 7.05 4.35
CA GLU A 76 2.32 7.59 5.28
C GLU A 76 1.98 7.25 6.73
N ASP A 77 0.70 7.33 7.11
CA ASP A 77 0.21 6.95 8.44
C ASP A 77 0.40 5.46 8.76
N ILE A 78 0.58 4.61 7.74
CA ILE A 78 0.88 3.18 7.92
C ILE A 78 2.38 2.94 8.21
N LEU A 79 3.28 3.78 7.69
CA LEU A 79 4.73 3.59 7.79
C LEU A 79 5.25 3.40 9.23
N PRO A 80 4.81 4.17 10.25
CA PRO A 80 5.26 3.96 11.63
C PRO A 80 4.96 2.55 12.15
N SER A 81 3.85 1.94 11.72
CA SER A 81 3.51 0.56 12.11
C SER A 81 4.47 -0.44 11.47
N ILE A 82 4.83 -0.25 10.20
CA ILE A 82 5.78 -1.11 9.49
C ILE A 82 7.18 -0.99 10.09
N HIS A 83 7.65 0.22 10.39
CA HIS A 83 8.93 0.41 11.08
C HIS A 83 8.96 -0.29 12.45
N LYS A 84 7.89 -0.20 13.24
CA LYS A 84 7.78 -0.94 14.51
C LYS A 84 7.82 -2.46 14.34
N GLN A 85 7.28 -2.98 13.23
CA GLN A 85 7.36 -4.41 12.91
C GLN A 85 8.78 -4.82 12.52
N LEU A 86 9.47 -4.01 11.71
CA LEU A 86 10.85 -4.24 11.27
C LEU A 86 11.83 -4.33 12.45
N VAL A 87 11.76 -3.39 13.39
CA VAL A 87 12.62 -3.37 14.59
C VAL A 87 12.50 -4.65 15.44
N LYS A 88 11.34 -5.32 15.39
CA LYS A 88 11.09 -6.57 16.13
C LYS A 88 11.52 -7.82 15.38
N CYS A 89 11.87 -7.71 14.10
CA CYS A 89 12.22 -8.86 13.28
C CYS A 89 13.67 -9.30 13.55
N LYS A 90 13.89 -10.61 13.58
CA LYS A 90 15.24 -11.17 13.64
C LYS A 90 15.92 -11.04 12.28
N VAL A 91 17.21 -10.77 12.28
CA VAL A 91 18.05 -10.76 11.07
C VAL A 91 17.93 -12.11 10.36
N GLY A 92 17.74 -12.10 9.04
CA GLY A 92 17.58 -13.30 8.22
C GLY A 92 16.22 -13.99 8.34
N SER A 93 15.27 -13.47 9.13
CA SER A 93 13.95 -14.09 9.23
C SER A 93 13.09 -13.80 7.99
N PRO A 94 12.22 -14.75 7.56
CA PRO A 94 11.26 -14.49 6.49
C PRO A 94 10.38 -13.26 6.75
N GLN A 95 10.08 -12.98 8.02
CA GLN A 95 9.28 -11.83 8.44
C GLN A 95 10.01 -10.50 8.19
N LEU A 96 11.33 -10.46 8.39
CA LEU A 96 12.16 -9.29 8.08
C LEU A 96 12.05 -8.99 6.58
N THR A 97 12.37 -9.98 5.73
CA THR A 97 12.30 -9.85 4.27
C THR A 97 10.92 -9.42 3.80
N LEU A 98 9.85 -10.00 4.35
CA LEU A 98 8.48 -9.63 4.00
C LEU A 98 8.18 -8.16 4.36
N ASN A 99 8.61 -7.71 5.53
CA ASN A 99 8.36 -6.34 5.98
C ASN A 99 9.21 -5.32 5.21
N GLU A 100 10.44 -5.67 4.82
CA GLU A 100 11.31 -4.84 3.96
C GLU A 100 10.70 -4.65 2.57
N ARG A 101 10.19 -5.73 1.97
CA ARG A 101 9.46 -5.67 0.69
C ARG A 101 8.21 -4.80 0.80
N ARG A 102 7.45 -4.94 1.89
CA ARG A 102 6.27 -4.09 2.14
C ARG A 102 6.65 -2.62 2.28
N LEU A 103 7.70 -2.31 3.03
CA LEU A 103 8.18 -0.94 3.20
C LEU A 103 8.61 -0.34 1.85
N THR A 104 9.36 -1.10 1.05
CA THR A 104 9.79 -0.69 -0.28
C THR A 104 8.59 -0.38 -1.18
N ALA A 105 7.62 -1.29 -1.25
CA ALA A 105 6.43 -1.10 -2.06
C ALA A 105 5.58 0.11 -1.62
N LEU A 106 5.46 0.34 -0.31
CA LEU A 106 4.77 1.52 0.22
C LEU A 106 5.49 2.83 -0.14
N ASN A 107 6.82 2.86 -0.03
CA ASN A 107 7.60 4.04 -0.38
C ASN A 107 7.48 4.38 -1.87
N LEU A 108 7.58 3.38 -2.76
CA LEU A 108 7.38 3.55 -4.20
C LEU A 108 5.97 4.10 -4.51
N ALA A 109 4.94 3.55 -3.87
CA ALA A 109 3.58 4.02 -4.04
C ALA A 109 3.39 5.46 -3.55
N ILE A 110 3.96 5.81 -2.38
CA ILE A 110 3.88 7.17 -1.84
C ILE A 110 4.56 8.16 -2.78
N GLU A 111 5.74 7.82 -3.30
CA GLU A 111 6.46 8.66 -4.27
C GLU A 111 5.64 8.84 -5.56
N SER A 112 5.11 7.75 -6.11
CA SER A 112 4.23 7.77 -7.28
C SER A 112 3.02 8.68 -7.08
N LEU A 113 2.33 8.58 -5.94
CA LEU A 113 1.20 9.47 -5.62
C LEU A 113 1.62 10.93 -5.42
N LYS A 114 2.77 11.18 -4.79
CA LYS A 114 3.32 12.54 -4.64
C LYS A 114 3.59 13.19 -5.99
N ASN A 115 4.20 12.45 -6.92
CA ASN A 115 4.48 12.94 -8.27
C ASN A 115 3.19 13.35 -9.02
N ARG A 116 2.05 12.71 -8.72
CA ARG A 116 0.74 13.07 -9.31
C ARG A 116 0.11 14.31 -8.67
N LEU A 117 0.53 14.70 -7.48
CA LEU A 117 0.00 15.87 -6.78
C LEU A 117 0.68 17.18 -7.19
N GLY A 118 1.84 17.09 -7.86
CA GLY A 118 2.68 18.23 -8.26
C GLY A 118 3.75 18.53 -7.23
#